data_AF-A0A4Q5SDN6-F1
#
_entry.id   AF-A0A4Q5SDN6-F1
#
_cell.length_a   1.000
_cell.length_b   1.000
_cell.length_c   1.000
_cell.angle_alpha   90.00
_cell.angle_beta   90.00
_cell.angle_gamma   90.00
#
_symmetry.space_group_name_H-M   'P 1'
#
loop_
_entity.id
_entity.type
_entity.pdbx_description
1 polymer ?
#
loop_
_entity_poly.entity_id
_entity_poly.type
_entity_poly.pdbx_seq_one_letter_code
_entity_poly.pdbx_strand_id
1 'polypeptide(L)'
;MALLALVGWLFATSWRPAPADYPVQGVDVGEAQGAIDWWAVKKSGAAFAYIRVTEGAGQADSAFADNWRGAAEAGFRRGALHVYSLCQPGAAQADNFVKLVPRSDDQLPTAVAIEFGGDCDRPARDAVVAELTRFLAAIETHLGEHAMLRIGKTVEAHYRLSHAFPRVLWSRQAFFSPDYSARPW
;
A
#
# COMPACT_ATOMS: atom_id res chain seq x y z
N MET A 1 -23.28 28.17 -9.65
CA MET A 1 -22.44 27.26 -10.46
C MET A 1 -21.04 27.10 -9.87
N ALA A 2 -20.23 28.16 -9.72
CA ALA A 2 -18.88 28.07 -9.15
C ALA A 2 -18.82 27.56 -7.68
N LEU A 3 -19.79 27.95 -6.84
CA LEU A 3 -19.86 27.51 -5.44
C LEU A 3 -20.15 25.99 -5.31
N LEU A 4 -20.98 25.44 -6.20
CA LEU A 4 -21.31 24.00 -6.22
C LEU A 4 -20.12 23.17 -6.75
N ALA A 5 -19.37 23.71 -7.70
CA ALA A 5 -18.13 23.09 -8.16
C ALA A 5 -17.05 23.05 -7.06
N LEU A 6 -16.93 24.13 -6.26
CA LEU A 6 -16.01 24.19 -5.13
C LEU A 6 -16.41 23.23 -3.99
N VAL A 7 -17.71 23.18 -3.64
CA VAL A 7 -18.23 22.24 -2.64
C VAL A 7 -18.07 20.78 -3.12
N GLY A 8 -18.34 20.51 -4.40
CA GLY A 8 -18.12 19.18 -4.99
C GLY A 8 -16.64 18.77 -4.99
N TRP A 9 -15.74 19.71 -5.26
CA TRP A 9 -14.29 19.46 -5.25
C TRP A 9 -13.75 19.24 -3.83
N LEU A 10 -14.19 20.04 -2.85
CA LEU A 10 -13.84 19.84 -1.44
C LEU A 10 -14.40 18.51 -0.92
N PHE A 11 -15.66 18.20 -1.21
CA PHE A 11 -16.25 16.91 -0.84
C PHE A 11 -15.48 15.73 -1.44
N ALA A 12 -15.14 15.80 -2.73
CA ALA A 12 -14.39 14.72 -3.38
C ALA A 12 -12.96 14.55 -2.84
N THR A 13 -12.31 15.63 -2.40
CA THR A 13 -10.92 15.61 -1.91
C THR A 13 -10.80 15.38 -0.40
N SER A 14 -11.86 15.64 0.37
CA SER A 14 -11.90 15.43 1.84
C SER A 14 -12.78 14.26 2.27
N TRP A 15 -13.36 13.50 1.34
CA TRP A 15 -14.22 12.37 1.67
C TRP A 15 -13.40 11.29 2.38
N ARG A 16 -13.91 10.86 3.53
CA ARG A 16 -13.49 9.64 4.23
C ARG A 16 -14.73 8.99 4.85
N PRO A 17 -14.75 7.66 5.00
CA PRO A 17 -15.88 7.00 5.66
C PRO A 17 -16.02 7.49 7.10
N ALA A 18 -17.24 7.40 7.64
CA ALA A 18 -17.52 7.90 8.99
C ALA A 18 -16.69 7.10 10.03
N PRO A 19 -16.06 7.77 11.01
CA PRO A 19 -15.33 7.09 12.09
C PRO A 19 -16.21 6.15 12.94
N ALA A 20 -17.54 6.35 12.94
CA ALA A 20 -18.47 5.45 13.61
C ALA A 20 -18.50 4.04 12.98
N ASP A 21 -18.37 3.96 11.65
CA ASP A 21 -18.37 2.70 10.91
C ASP A 21 -16.94 2.11 10.80
N TYR A 22 -15.94 2.99 10.71
CA TYR A 22 -14.52 2.64 10.57
C TYR A 22 -13.68 3.43 11.58
N PRO A 23 -13.59 2.97 12.84
CA PRO A 23 -12.98 3.73 13.94
C PRO A 23 -11.45 3.80 13.86
N VAL A 24 -10.82 2.86 13.15
CA VAL A 24 -9.37 2.86 12.93
C VAL A 24 -9.11 3.30 11.50
N GLN A 25 -8.63 4.54 11.34
CA GLN A 25 -8.31 5.13 10.05
C GLN A 25 -6.83 5.49 10.00
N GLY A 26 -6.24 5.46 8.82
CA GLY A 26 -4.84 5.78 8.61
C GLY A 26 -4.60 6.43 7.26
N VAL A 27 -3.33 6.69 6.99
CA VAL A 27 -2.86 7.25 5.72
C VAL A 27 -1.88 6.31 5.05
N ASP A 28 -1.80 6.36 3.73
CA ASP A 28 -0.68 5.83 2.98
C ASP A 28 -0.01 6.94 2.16
N VAL A 29 1.31 7.01 2.26
CA VAL A 29 2.09 8.14 1.74
C VAL A 29 3.39 7.67 1.10
N GLY A 30 3.94 8.52 0.24
CA GLY A 30 5.28 8.42 -0.32
C GLY A 30 5.75 9.81 -0.74
N GLU A 31 6.74 9.88 -1.62
CA GLU A 31 7.32 11.14 -2.08
C GLU A 31 6.31 12.08 -2.78
N ALA A 32 5.24 11.53 -3.36
CA ALA A 32 4.21 12.29 -4.08
C ALA A 32 3.46 13.30 -3.19
N GLN A 33 3.47 13.09 -1.87
CA GLN A 33 2.85 14.02 -0.91
C GLN A 33 3.76 15.20 -0.52
N GLY A 34 5.04 15.17 -0.90
CA GLY A 34 6.03 16.16 -0.46
C GLY A 34 6.30 16.08 1.05
N ALA A 35 6.72 17.21 1.65
CA ALA A 35 6.98 17.28 3.08
C ALA A 35 5.69 17.19 3.90
N ILE A 36 5.65 16.30 4.89
CA ILE A 36 4.46 16.00 5.71
C ILE A 36 4.63 16.53 7.13
N ASP A 37 3.66 17.33 7.59
CA ASP A 37 3.51 17.65 9.01
C ASP A 37 2.79 16.49 9.72
N TRP A 38 3.59 15.58 10.29
CA TRP A 38 3.08 14.37 10.96
C TRP A 38 2.25 14.65 12.21
N TRP A 39 2.47 15.77 12.90
CA TRP A 39 1.65 16.16 14.04
C TRP A 39 0.26 16.62 13.59
N ALA A 40 0.18 17.35 12.47
CA ALA A 40 -1.10 17.70 11.86
C ALA A 40 -1.86 16.45 11.38
N VAL A 41 -1.17 15.47 10.78
CA VAL A 41 -1.76 14.17 10.40
C VAL A 41 -2.31 13.45 11.63
N LYS A 42 -1.56 13.40 12.74
CA LYS A 42 -2.03 12.78 13.99
C LYS A 42 -3.27 13.48 14.53
N LYS A 43 -3.27 14.82 14.53
CA LYS A 43 -4.39 15.65 14.99
C LYS A 43 -5.66 15.48 14.14
N SER A 44 -5.53 15.09 12.86
CA SER A 44 -6.66 14.78 11.98
C SER A 44 -7.41 13.48 12.35
N GLY A 45 -6.83 12.68 13.26
CA GLY A 45 -7.39 11.42 13.75
C GLY A 45 -6.81 10.16 13.10
N ALA A 46 -5.71 10.26 12.34
CA ALA A 46 -5.04 9.09 11.79
C ALA A 46 -4.36 8.27 12.91
N ALA A 47 -4.62 6.96 12.94
CA ALA A 47 -4.11 6.02 13.92
C ALA A 47 -2.83 5.30 13.45
N PHE A 48 -2.69 5.07 12.14
CA PHE A 48 -1.56 4.39 11.53
C PHE A 48 -1.12 5.07 10.22
N ALA A 49 0.09 4.75 9.77
CA ALA A 49 0.63 5.20 8.49
C ALA A 49 1.30 4.04 7.74
N TYR A 50 0.97 3.85 6.47
CA TYR A 50 1.76 3.06 5.53
C TYR A 50 2.67 3.99 4.72
N ILE A 51 3.94 3.65 4.62
CA ILE A 51 4.93 4.52 3.98
C ILE A 51 5.57 3.73 2.84
N ARG A 52 5.48 4.28 1.62
CA ARG A 52 6.10 3.69 0.44
C ARG A 52 7.60 3.64 0.64
N VAL A 53 8.17 2.46 0.37
CA VAL A 53 9.61 2.21 0.49
C VAL A 53 10.23 2.07 -0.88
N THR A 54 9.61 1.25 -1.72
CA THR A 54 10.16 0.88 -3.04
C THR A 54 9.05 0.70 -4.05
N GLU A 55 9.43 0.88 -5.32
CA GLU A 55 8.63 0.55 -6.49
C GLU A 55 9.45 -0.32 -7.44
N GLY A 56 8.94 -1.52 -7.72
CA GLY A 56 9.63 -2.49 -8.55
C GLY A 56 11.05 -2.82 -8.06
N ALA A 57 11.92 -3.16 -9.02
CA ALA A 57 13.24 -3.72 -8.77
C ALA A 57 14.36 -2.71 -8.53
N GLY A 58 14.09 -1.40 -8.67
CA GLY A 58 15.17 -0.41 -8.64
C GLY A 58 14.81 0.99 -8.14
N GLN A 59 13.53 1.28 -7.86
CA GLN A 59 13.15 2.59 -7.35
C GLN A 59 12.97 2.51 -5.84
N ALA A 60 13.68 3.38 -5.12
CA ALA A 60 13.47 3.66 -3.71
C ALA A 60 12.71 4.99 -3.59
N ASP A 61 11.76 5.06 -2.67
CA ASP A 61 11.03 6.30 -2.40
C ASP A 61 11.96 7.30 -1.70
N SER A 62 12.17 8.45 -2.34
CA SER A 62 13.11 9.46 -1.84
C SER A 62 12.72 10.07 -0.49
N ALA A 63 11.44 10.02 -0.15
CA ALA A 63 10.91 10.54 1.11
C ALA A 63 10.78 9.46 2.19
N PHE A 64 11.11 8.19 1.91
CA PHE A 64 10.92 7.08 2.85
C PHE A 64 11.56 7.35 4.21
N ALA A 65 12.84 7.74 4.25
CA ALA A 65 13.55 7.93 5.51
C ALA A 65 12.95 9.04 6.38
N ASP A 66 12.60 10.17 5.77
CA ASP A 66 12.00 11.31 6.47
C ASP A 66 10.58 11.01 6.95
N ASN A 67 9.77 10.39 6.09
CA ASN A 67 8.42 9.96 6.46
C ASN A 67 8.45 8.91 7.55
N TRP A 68 9.36 7.93 7.45
CA TRP A 68 9.51 6.86 8.42
C TRP A 68 9.83 7.43 9.80
N ARG A 69 10.82 8.31 9.89
CA ARG A 69 11.21 8.97 11.15
C ARG A 69 10.11 9.90 11.67
N GLY A 70 9.59 10.80 10.85
CA GLY A 70 8.61 11.81 11.27
C GLY A 70 7.31 11.17 11.78
N ALA A 71 6.84 10.10 11.14
CA ALA A 71 5.71 9.33 11.64
C ALA A 71 6.01 8.66 13.00
N ALA A 72 7.24 8.19 13.22
CA ALA A 72 7.64 7.58 14.49
C ALA A 72 7.60 8.62 15.63
N GLU A 73 8.18 9.79 15.38
CA GLU A 73 8.25 10.90 16.33
C GLU A 73 6.85 11.41 16.70
N ALA A 74 5.91 11.42 15.76
CA ALA A 74 4.50 11.73 16.01
C ALA A 74 3.69 10.58 16.62
N GLY A 75 4.34 9.44 16.94
CA GLY A 75 3.72 8.30 17.63
C GLY A 75 2.77 7.46 16.75
N PHE A 76 3.09 7.28 15.47
CA PHE A 76 2.35 6.35 14.60
C PHE A 76 2.88 4.92 14.69
N ARG A 77 1.96 3.95 14.64
CA ARG A 77 2.26 2.61 14.14
C ARG A 77 2.45 2.71 12.62
N ARG A 78 3.58 2.19 12.12
CA ARG A 78 4.01 2.39 10.73
C ARG A 78 4.18 1.05 10.02
N GLY A 79 3.73 0.95 8.79
CA GLY A 79 3.96 -0.20 7.91
C GLY A 79 4.73 0.20 6.66
N ALA A 80 5.59 -0.68 6.19
CA ALA A 80 6.26 -0.52 4.91
C ALA A 80 5.30 -0.88 3.76
N LEU A 81 5.33 -0.10 2.67
CA LEU A 81 4.55 -0.34 1.46
C LEU A 81 5.49 -0.51 0.25
N HIS A 82 5.41 -1.66 -0.42
CA HIS A 82 6.06 -1.90 -1.71
C HIS A 82 5.06 -1.76 -2.85
N VAL A 83 5.40 -1.00 -3.90
CA VAL A 83 4.61 -0.96 -5.14
C VAL A 83 5.16 -2.00 -6.11
N TYR A 84 4.39 -3.06 -6.31
CA TYR A 84 4.79 -4.22 -7.10
C TYR A 84 4.66 -3.96 -8.59
N SER A 85 5.72 -4.28 -9.34
CA SER A 85 5.70 -4.31 -10.79
C SER A 85 5.36 -5.70 -11.30
N LEU A 86 4.32 -5.80 -12.14
CA LEU A 86 3.94 -7.06 -12.77
C LEU A 86 4.96 -7.53 -13.81
N CYS A 87 5.79 -6.62 -14.34
CA CYS A 87 6.70 -6.86 -15.46
C CYS A 87 8.16 -7.05 -15.04
N GLN A 88 8.46 -7.07 -13.75
CA GLN A 88 9.83 -7.22 -13.25
C GLN A 88 9.97 -8.49 -12.41
N PRO A 89 11.14 -9.16 -12.43
CA PRO A 89 11.36 -10.37 -11.64
C PRO A 89 11.12 -10.13 -10.15
N GLY A 90 10.32 -10.99 -9.51
CA GLY A 90 9.97 -10.86 -8.10
C GLY A 90 11.18 -10.89 -7.17
N ALA A 91 12.21 -11.67 -7.51
CA ALA A 91 13.47 -11.70 -6.76
C ALA A 91 14.18 -10.33 -6.76
N ALA A 92 14.24 -9.65 -7.91
CA ALA A 92 14.88 -8.34 -8.00
C ALA A 92 14.10 -7.25 -7.24
N GLN A 93 12.77 -7.35 -7.22
CA GLN A 93 11.91 -6.50 -6.39
C GLN A 93 12.13 -6.73 -4.90
N ALA A 94 12.28 -8.00 -4.48
CA ALA A 94 12.57 -8.35 -3.11
C ALA A 94 13.94 -7.81 -2.69
N ASP A 95 14.97 -7.95 -3.53
CA ASP A 95 16.31 -7.41 -3.29
C ASP A 95 16.31 -5.89 -3.09
N ASN A 96 15.47 -5.17 -3.83
CA ASN A 96 15.28 -3.73 -3.64
C ASN A 96 14.64 -3.42 -2.28
N PHE A 97 13.60 -4.17 -1.91
CA PHE A 97 12.86 -3.97 -0.67
C PHE A 97 13.67 -4.29 0.60
N VAL A 98 14.28 -5.47 0.67
CA VAL A 98 14.93 -5.97 1.91
C VAL A 98 16.15 -5.15 2.33
N LYS A 99 16.78 -4.42 1.39
CA LYS A 99 17.89 -3.51 1.67
C LYS A 99 17.47 -2.27 2.45
N LEU A 100 16.20 -1.88 2.37
CA LEU A 100 15.70 -0.61 2.91
C LEU A 100 14.82 -0.79 4.14
N VAL A 101 14.18 -1.96 4.31
CA VAL A 101 13.31 -2.22 5.45
C VAL A 101 14.01 -3.09 6.49
N PRO A 102 14.34 -2.53 7.67
CA PRO A 102 14.88 -3.33 8.77
C PRO A 102 13.79 -4.21 9.39
N ARG A 103 14.19 -5.35 9.96
CA ARG A 103 13.33 -6.11 10.88
C ARG A 103 13.06 -5.27 12.12
N SER A 104 11.81 -5.15 12.53
CA SER A 104 11.47 -4.56 13.83
C SER A 104 10.10 -5.06 14.29
N ASP A 105 9.99 -5.31 15.59
CA ASP A 105 8.76 -5.80 16.23
C ASP A 105 7.70 -4.69 16.42
N ASP A 106 8.06 -3.43 16.16
CA ASP A 106 7.18 -2.26 16.33
C ASP A 106 6.44 -1.84 15.05
N GLN A 107 6.68 -2.54 13.94
CA GLN A 107 6.08 -2.25 12.65
C GLN A 107 4.69 -2.90 12.49
N LEU A 108 3.91 -2.39 11.53
CA LEU A 108 2.73 -3.08 11.01
C LEU A 108 3.18 -4.05 9.92
N PRO A 109 2.41 -5.11 9.63
CA PRO A 109 2.73 -6.04 8.56
C PRO A 109 2.93 -5.29 7.24
N THR A 110 3.99 -5.65 6.51
CA THR A 110 4.30 -5.02 5.23
C THR A 110 3.15 -5.20 4.25
N ALA A 111 2.82 -4.13 3.53
CA ALA A 111 1.82 -4.14 2.47
C ALA A 111 2.48 -4.17 1.09
N VAL A 112 1.94 -4.98 0.19
CA VAL A 112 2.35 -5.07 -1.21
C VAL A 112 1.22 -4.54 -2.08
N ALA A 113 1.40 -3.36 -2.64
CA ALA A 113 0.46 -2.73 -3.55
C ALA A 113 0.60 -3.32 -4.95
N ILE A 114 -0.48 -3.87 -5.47
CA ILE A 114 -0.54 -4.48 -6.81
C ILE A 114 -1.62 -3.78 -7.60
N GLU A 115 -1.17 -2.96 -8.55
CA GLU A 115 -2.00 -2.14 -9.42
C GLU A 115 -1.45 -2.28 -10.84
N PHE A 116 -2.26 -1.98 -11.85
CA PHE A 116 -1.71 -1.76 -13.17
C PHE A 116 -0.96 -0.42 -13.18
N GLY A 117 0.32 -0.45 -13.52
CA GLY A 117 1.15 0.74 -13.72
C GLY A 117 1.75 0.75 -15.12
N GLY A 118 1.95 1.94 -15.68
CA GLY A 118 2.70 2.24 -16.92
C GLY A 118 2.53 1.27 -18.09
N ASP A 119 3.59 1.21 -18.91
CA ASP A 119 3.69 0.38 -20.12
C ASP A 119 4.08 -1.08 -19.79
N CYS A 120 3.44 -1.67 -18.77
CA CYS A 120 3.63 -3.08 -18.46
C CYS A 120 2.73 -3.94 -19.35
N ASP A 121 3.34 -4.68 -20.28
CA ASP A 121 2.66 -5.75 -21.01
C ASP A 121 2.15 -6.79 -20.01
N ARG A 122 0.82 -6.84 -19.85
CA ARG A 122 0.13 -7.67 -18.85
C ARG A 122 0.54 -9.13 -19.02
N PRO A 123 1.39 -9.69 -18.12
CA PRO A 123 1.86 -11.05 -18.29
C PRO A 123 0.74 -12.06 -18.07
N ALA A 124 0.97 -13.30 -18.46
CA ALA A 124 0.05 -14.39 -18.15
C ALA A 124 -0.12 -14.55 -16.62
N ARG A 125 -1.32 -14.95 -16.20
CA ARG A 125 -1.67 -15.04 -14.77
C ARG A 125 -0.73 -15.95 -13.98
N ASP A 126 -0.37 -17.10 -14.55
CA ASP A 126 0.54 -18.07 -13.96
C ASP A 126 1.93 -17.47 -13.72
N ALA A 127 2.45 -16.69 -14.68
CA ALA A 127 3.70 -15.95 -14.51
C ALA A 127 3.61 -14.92 -13.38
N VAL A 128 2.52 -14.14 -13.31
CA VAL A 128 2.30 -13.17 -12.21
C VAL A 128 2.25 -13.87 -10.86
N VAL A 129 1.51 -14.98 -10.74
CA VAL A 129 1.42 -15.76 -9.50
C VAL A 129 2.77 -16.34 -9.12
N ALA A 130 3.54 -16.86 -10.08
CA ALA A 130 4.87 -17.41 -9.82
C ALA A 130 5.85 -16.35 -9.32
N GLU A 131 5.93 -15.20 -9.99
CA GLU A 131 6.83 -14.11 -9.59
C GLU A 131 6.43 -13.50 -8.24
N LEU A 132 5.13 -13.27 -8.02
CA LEU A 132 4.63 -12.75 -6.76
C LEU A 132 4.90 -13.74 -5.61
N THR A 133 4.78 -15.05 -5.86
CA THR A 133 5.14 -16.07 -4.87
C THR A 133 6.62 -15.98 -4.48
N ARG A 134 7.52 -15.82 -5.46
CA ARG A 134 8.97 -15.66 -5.19
C ARG A 134 9.25 -14.39 -4.39
N PHE A 135 8.66 -13.28 -4.79
CA PHE A 135 8.78 -12.00 -4.09
C PHE A 135 8.32 -12.12 -2.63
N LEU A 136 7.11 -12.63 -2.42
CA LEU A 136 6.52 -12.77 -1.08
C LEU A 136 7.37 -13.70 -0.20
N ALA A 137 7.80 -14.85 -0.72
CA ALA A 137 8.66 -15.77 0.03
C ALA A 137 9.97 -15.10 0.49
N ALA A 138 10.60 -14.30 -0.37
CA ALA A 138 11.84 -13.60 -0.04
C ALA A 138 11.62 -12.52 1.03
N ILE A 139 10.61 -11.65 0.89
CA ILE A 139 10.36 -10.60 1.88
C ILE A 139 9.85 -11.16 3.21
N GLU A 140 9.02 -12.21 3.20
CA GLU A 140 8.48 -12.80 4.43
C GLU A 140 9.57 -13.57 5.19
N THR A 141 10.51 -14.20 4.49
CA THR A 141 11.72 -14.77 5.12
C THR A 141 12.57 -13.68 5.77
N HIS A 142 12.66 -12.51 5.11
CA HIS A 142 13.37 -11.35 5.66
C HIS A 142 12.63 -10.71 6.83
N LEU A 143 11.30 -10.66 6.84
CA LEU A 143 10.53 -9.95 7.88
C LEU A 143 10.17 -10.84 9.07
N GLY A 144 10.03 -12.16 8.86
CA GLY A 144 9.55 -13.10 9.88
C GLY A 144 8.03 -13.09 10.06
N GLU A 145 7.30 -12.36 9.22
CA GLU A 145 5.84 -12.25 9.23
C GLU A 145 5.28 -12.24 7.80
N HIS A 146 3.98 -12.53 7.67
CA HIS A 146 3.31 -12.50 6.37
C HIS A 146 2.98 -11.08 5.93
N ALA A 147 3.26 -10.78 4.66
CA ALA A 147 2.87 -9.53 4.04
C ALA A 147 1.39 -9.55 3.62
N MET A 148 0.72 -8.41 3.79
CA MET A 148 -0.63 -8.19 3.27
C MET A 148 -0.60 -7.74 1.81
N LEU A 149 -1.67 -8.01 1.06
CA LEU A 149 -1.79 -7.57 -0.33
C LEU A 149 -2.80 -6.43 -0.45
N ARG A 150 -2.35 -5.28 -0.94
CA ARG A 150 -3.21 -4.19 -1.38
C ARG A 150 -3.49 -4.35 -2.87
N ILE A 151 -4.64 -4.90 -3.24
CA ILE A 151 -4.92 -5.28 -4.63
C ILE A 151 -5.91 -4.30 -5.25
N GLY A 152 -5.57 -3.75 -6.41
CA GLY A 152 -6.47 -2.91 -7.20
C GLY A 152 -7.61 -3.70 -7.85
N LYS A 153 -8.79 -3.07 -7.95
CA LYS A 153 -10.00 -3.69 -8.53
C LYS A 153 -9.77 -4.29 -9.92
N THR A 154 -9.05 -3.58 -10.80
CA THR A 154 -8.79 -4.03 -12.17
C THR A 154 -7.79 -5.19 -12.23
N VAL A 155 -6.78 -5.18 -11.35
CA VAL A 155 -5.83 -6.29 -11.20
C VAL A 155 -6.56 -7.51 -10.70
N GLU A 156 -7.42 -7.37 -9.68
CA GLU A 156 -8.19 -8.49 -9.14
C GLU A 156 -9.16 -9.07 -10.16
N ALA A 157 -9.86 -8.23 -10.93
CA ALA A 157 -10.75 -8.69 -11.99
C ALA A 157 -10.02 -9.50 -13.07
N HIS A 158 -8.77 -9.15 -13.37
CA HIS A 158 -7.98 -9.81 -14.41
C HIS A 158 -7.25 -11.06 -13.92
N TYR A 159 -6.60 -10.99 -12.75
CA TYR A 159 -5.70 -12.02 -12.24
C TYR A 159 -6.27 -12.84 -11.09
N ARG A 160 -7.34 -12.40 -10.42
CA ARG A 160 -7.93 -13.10 -9.25
C ARG A 160 -6.87 -13.51 -8.23
N LEU A 161 -6.04 -12.55 -7.82
CA LEU A 161 -4.89 -12.80 -6.95
C LEU A 161 -5.35 -13.13 -5.52
N SER A 162 -6.45 -12.54 -5.07
CA SER A 162 -7.00 -12.82 -3.74
C SER A 162 -7.39 -14.30 -3.53
N HIS A 163 -7.71 -15.02 -4.61
CA HIS A 163 -7.94 -16.46 -4.60
C HIS A 163 -6.64 -17.28 -4.53
N ALA A 164 -5.57 -16.81 -5.16
CA ALA A 164 -4.29 -17.53 -5.21
C ALA A 164 -3.50 -17.42 -3.89
N PHE A 165 -3.67 -16.32 -3.16
CA PHE A 165 -2.89 -16.02 -1.96
C PHE A 165 -3.82 -15.88 -0.75
N PRO A 166 -3.94 -16.87 0.17
CA PRO A 166 -4.81 -16.82 1.34
C PRO A 166 -4.21 -16.03 2.51
N ARG A 167 -4.30 -14.70 2.46
CA ARG A 167 -3.69 -13.75 3.39
C ARG A 167 -4.54 -12.49 3.60
N VAL A 168 -4.14 -11.62 4.52
CA VAL A 168 -4.81 -10.32 4.75
C VAL A 168 -4.81 -9.50 3.45
N LEU A 169 -5.95 -8.90 3.15
CA LEU A 169 -6.16 -8.09 1.96
C LEU A 169 -6.39 -6.64 2.36
N TRP A 170 -6.02 -5.72 1.48
CA TRP A 170 -6.41 -4.34 1.57
C TRP A 170 -6.99 -3.94 0.21
N SER A 171 -8.32 -3.84 0.15
CA SER A 171 -8.99 -3.45 -1.08
C SER A 171 -9.07 -1.91 -1.20
N ARG A 172 -8.70 -1.39 -2.37
CA ARG A 172 -8.81 0.03 -2.71
C ARG A 172 -10.16 0.34 -3.36
N GLN A 173 -11.00 1.13 -2.71
CA GLN A 173 -12.25 1.68 -3.27
C GLN A 173 -12.64 2.97 -2.52
N ALA A 174 -13.17 3.95 -3.24
CA ALA A 174 -13.72 5.18 -2.66
C ALA A 174 -15.25 5.18 -2.76
N PHE A 175 -15.91 5.94 -1.87
CA PHE A 175 -17.37 6.15 -1.78
C PHE A 175 -18.22 4.93 -1.42
N PHE A 176 -17.76 3.72 -1.72
CA PHE A 176 -18.47 2.45 -1.46
C PHE A 176 -17.54 1.41 -0.85
N SER A 177 -18.08 0.51 -0.03
CA SER A 177 -17.32 -0.62 0.49
C SER A 177 -16.83 -1.51 -0.67
N PRO A 178 -15.53 -1.88 -0.70
CA PRO A 178 -15.01 -2.84 -1.66
C PRO A 178 -15.71 -4.21 -1.54
N ASP A 179 -16.06 -4.79 -2.69
CA ASP A 179 -16.80 -6.06 -2.82
C ASP A 179 -16.16 -7.03 -3.84
N TYR A 180 -14.97 -6.71 -4.35
CA TYR A 180 -14.36 -7.39 -5.49
C TYR A 180 -13.32 -8.46 -5.14
N SER A 181 -12.94 -8.58 -3.86
CA SER A 181 -12.00 -9.59 -3.39
C SER A 181 -12.70 -10.90 -3.03
N ALA A 182 -11.98 -12.02 -3.09
CA ALA A 182 -12.51 -13.35 -2.76
C ALA A 182 -12.96 -13.52 -1.30
N ARG A 183 -12.54 -12.60 -0.42
CA ARG A 183 -12.84 -12.59 1.02
C ARG A 183 -12.87 -11.14 1.52
N PRO A 184 -13.40 -10.90 2.74
CA PRO A 184 -13.32 -9.60 3.39
C PRO A 184 -11.88 -9.09 3.47
N TRP A 185 -11.76 -7.77 3.39
CA TRP A 185 -10.51 -7.00 3.43
C TRP A 185 -10.32 -6.40 4.81
#